data_AF-A0A1Q7MF98-F1
#
_entry.id   AF-A0A1Q7MF98-F1
#
_cell.length_a   1.000
_cell.length_b   1.000
_cell.length_c   1.000
_cell.angle_alpha   90.00
_cell.angle_beta   90.00
_cell.angle_gamma   90.00
#
_symmetry.space_group_name_H-M   'P 1'
#
loop_
_entity.id
_entity.type
_entity.pdbx_description
1 polymer ?
#
loop_
_entity_poly.entity_id
_entity_poly.type
_entity_poly.pdbx_seq_one_letter_code
_entity_poly.pdbx_strand_id
1 'polypeptide(L)'
;MRMKTDIEIPIVRLLLPLASYLLWAVFAVAWWSTGASEIVGNGISASILINPTPFVAGLGVLGLAASAAAAYVVFTLVNRGNEHSSRTRALLLEALSALETRAGPSSSQTLLPLNSAEEGFYNLVRGEREKSAVLWALLSSIPFVGWAFLAVAQWRLSRDLAKHSRLEGLVFEDVDRTFRTVGTRGMSVKHAPMHSHDALGVTIVVVSIIELLSSAVLGFVGSLVLIYLTVGMFSLFWIDLSMMDPTGHFHYHSQVEADMLRALQDTAIVNSGVA
;
A
#
# COMPACT_ATOMS: atom_id res chain seq x y z
N MET A 1 -10.74 17.26 -5.08
CA MET A 1 -9.74 16.17 -5.26
C MET A 1 -9.47 15.39 -3.98
N ARG A 2 -9.28 16.05 -2.82
CA ARG A 2 -9.00 15.41 -1.52
C ARG A 2 -9.94 14.26 -1.08
N MET A 3 -11.24 14.35 -1.39
CA MET A 3 -12.24 13.33 -0.98
C MET A 3 -12.03 11.94 -1.61
N LYS A 4 -11.20 11.80 -2.66
CA LYS A 4 -10.89 10.49 -3.27
C LYS A 4 -9.56 9.91 -2.79
N THR A 5 -8.57 10.76 -2.52
CA THR A 5 -7.19 10.40 -2.19
C THR A 5 -6.97 9.99 -0.74
N ASP A 6 -7.70 10.61 0.21
CA ASP A 6 -7.45 10.43 1.66
C ASP A 6 -8.59 9.62 2.33
N ILE A 7 -9.26 8.76 1.57
CA ILE A 7 -10.33 7.92 2.12
C ILE A 7 -9.74 6.94 3.15
N GLU A 8 -10.23 7.04 4.39
CA GLU A 8 -10.00 6.04 5.42
C GLU A 8 -10.70 4.74 5.00
N ILE A 9 -9.91 3.68 4.88
CA ILE A 9 -10.41 2.37 4.50
C ILE A 9 -10.84 1.69 5.80
N PRO A 10 -12.14 1.39 5.99
CA PRO A 10 -12.59 0.82 7.25
C PRO A 10 -12.02 -0.59 7.41
N ILE A 11 -11.60 -0.91 8.63
CA ILE A 11 -10.99 -2.20 8.98
C ILE A 11 -11.89 -3.40 8.63
N VAL A 12 -13.21 -3.19 8.57
CA VAL A 12 -14.20 -4.18 8.09
C VAL A 12 -13.86 -4.71 6.69
N ARG A 13 -13.17 -3.94 5.85
CA ARG A 13 -12.72 -4.43 4.53
C ARG A 13 -11.63 -5.50 4.62
N LEU A 14 -10.97 -5.67 5.76
CA LEU A 14 -10.06 -6.79 6.03
C LEU A 14 -10.80 -8.14 6.06
N LEU A 15 -12.12 -8.14 6.29
CA LEU A 15 -12.94 -9.35 6.21
C LEU A 15 -12.96 -9.93 4.79
N LEU A 16 -12.77 -9.13 3.75
CA LEU A 16 -12.75 -9.59 2.35
C LEU A 16 -11.54 -10.50 2.05
N PRO A 17 -10.29 -10.07 2.26
CA PRO A 17 -9.14 -10.96 2.12
C PRO A 17 -9.21 -12.11 3.14
N LEU A 18 -9.64 -11.88 4.38
CA LEU A 18 -9.78 -12.97 5.35
C LEU A 18 -10.75 -14.06 4.86
N ALA A 19 -11.90 -13.68 4.30
CA ALA A 19 -12.84 -14.63 3.72
C ALA A 19 -12.23 -15.40 2.55
N SER A 20 -11.51 -14.73 1.65
CA SER A 20 -10.77 -15.38 0.55
C SER A 20 -9.78 -16.42 1.08
N TYR A 21 -9.00 -16.05 2.08
CA TYR A 21 -7.98 -16.90 2.68
C TYR A 21 -8.57 -18.17 3.28
N LEU A 22 -9.63 -18.01 4.10
CA LEU A 22 -10.32 -19.11 4.75
C LEU A 22 -11.03 -20.01 3.72
N LEU A 23 -11.66 -19.44 2.69
CA LEU A 23 -12.32 -20.22 1.64
C LEU A 23 -11.33 -21.09 0.88
N TRP A 24 -10.16 -20.57 0.51
CA TRP A 24 -9.12 -21.37 -0.16
C TRP A 24 -8.48 -22.41 0.76
N ALA A 25 -8.33 -22.12 2.06
CA ALA A 25 -7.87 -23.09 3.04
C ALA A 25 -8.85 -24.27 3.16
N VAL A 26 -10.14 -23.98 3.33
CA VAL A 26 -11.21 -24.99 3.43
C VAL A 26 -11.36 -25.74 2.12
N PHE A 27 -11.28 -25.05 0.98
CA PHE A 27 -11.31 -25.68 -0.34
C PHE A 27 -10.17 -26.66 -0.53
N ALA A 28 -8.93 -26.29 -0.17
CA ALA A 28 -7.78 -27.20 -0.30
C ALA A 28 -7.95 -28.47 0.54
N VAL A 29 -8.40 -28.32 1.80
CA VAL A 29 -8.65 -29.45 2.69
C VAL A 29 -9.79 -30.33 2.15
N ALA A 30 -10.88 -29.73 1.68
CA ALA A 30 -12.03 -30.46 1.13
C ALA A 30 -11.69 -31.16 -0.20
N TRP A 31 -10.96 -30.50 -1.09
CA TRP A 31 -10.46 -31.09 -2.33
C TRP A 31 -9.56 -32.29 -2.05
N TRP A 32 -8.63 -32.16 -1.09
CA TRP A 32 -7.75 -33.26 -0.70
C TRP A 32 -8.51 -34.42 -0.05
N SER A 33 -9.44 -34.15 0.86
CA SER A 33 -10.18 -35.20 1.56
C SER A 33 -11.08 -36.00 0.63
N THR A 34 -11.69 -35.35 -0.36
CA THR A 34 -12.49 -36.02 -1.41
C THR A 34 -11.61 -36.87 -2.33
N GLY A 35 -10.49 -36.34 -2.84
CA GLY A 35 -9.58 -37.10 -3.70
C GLY A 35 -8.88 -38.27 -3.00
N ALA A 36 -8.50 -38.11 -1.72
CA ALA A 36 -7.89 -39.17 -0.93
C ALA A 36 -8.85 -40.35 -0.70
N SER A 37 -10.16 -40.08 -0.64
CA SER A 37 -11.20 -41.10 -0.46
C SER A 37 -11.43 -41.97 -1.70
N GLU A 38 -11.05 -41.50 -2.89
CA GLU A 38 -11.13 -42.28 -4.14
C GLU A 38 -9.90 -43.19 -4.32
N ILE A 39 -8.73 -42.81 -3.79
CA ILE A 39 -7.45 -43.54 -3.95
C ILE A 39 -7.32 -44.68 -2.93
N VAL A 40 -7.75 -44.44 -1.69
CA VAL A 40 -7.81 -45.48 -0.65
C VAL A 40 -9.14 -46.17 -0.82
N GLY A 41 -9.17 -47.29 -1.57
CA GLY A 41 -10.38 -48.06 -1.91
C GLY A 41 -11.13 -48.62 -0.68
N ASN A 42 -11.67 -47.72 0.15
CA ASN A 42 -12.50 -48.04 1.28
C ASN A 42 -13.90 -48.37 0.74
N GLY A 43 -14.07 -49.65 0.40
CA GLY A 43 -15.38 -50.27 0.44
C GLY A 43 -15.98 -50.00 1.82
N ILE A 44 -17.03 -49.17 1.85
CA ILE A 44 -18.27 -49.28 2.64
C ILE A 44 -19.13 -48.09 2.20
N SER A 45 -20.01 -48.34 1.23
CA SER A 45 -21.47 -48.09 1.25
C SER A 45 -22.06 -46.82 1.91
N ALA A 46 -21.33 -45.73 2.09
CA ALA A 46 -21.87 -44.42 2.50
C ALA A 46 -21.78 -43.35 1.39
N SER A 47 -21.02 -43.63 0.33
CA SER A 47 -20.68 -42.71 -0.77
C SER A 47 -21.80 -42.47 -1.81
N ILE A 48 -22.96 -43.13 -1.68
CA ILE A 48 -24.11 -42.90 -2.58
C ILE A 48 -25.01 -41.75 -2.08
N LEU A 49 -24.97 -41.38 -0.79
CA LEU A 49 -25.94 -40.42 -0.24
C LEU A 49 -25.49 -38.95 -0.32
N ILE A 50 -24.18 -38.67 -0.42
CA ILE A 50 -23.66 -37.30 -0.51
C ILE A 50 -22.48 -37.30 -1.48
N ASN A 51 -22.71 -36.90 -2.73
CA ASN A 51 -21.62 -36.56 -3.64
C ASN A 51 -20.99 -35.23 -3.15
N PRO A 52 -19.73 -35.20 -2.69
CA PRO A 52 -19.11 -34.00 -2.16
C PRO A 52 -18.60 -33.04 -3.26
N THR A 53 -18.56 -33.48 -4.53
CA THR A 53 -18.12 -32.68 -5.69
C THR A 53 -18.87 -31.34 -5.83
N PRO A 54 -20.22 -31.26 -5.79
CA PRO A 54 -20.93 -29.97 -5.86
C PRO A 54 -20.59 -29.05 -4.69
N PHE A 55 -20.34 -29.60 -3.50
CA PHE A 55 -19.93 -28.82 -2.34
C PHE A 55 -18.54 -28.20 -2.54
N VAL A 56 -17.56 -29.01 -2.97
CA VAL A 56 -16.20 -28.53 -3.25
C VAL A 56 -16.19 -27.53 -4.41
N ALA A 57 -16.96 -27.78 -5.47
CA ALA A 57 -17.14 -26.82 -6.57
C ALA A 57 -17.75 -25.49 -6.09
N GLY A 58 -18.75 -25.55 -5.21
CA GLY A 58 -19.35 -24.38 -4.58
C GLY A 58 -18.34 -23.56 -3.77
N LEU A 59 -17.49 -24.22 -2.97
CA LEU A 59 -16.39 -23.56 -2.26
C LEU A 59 -15.40 -22.89 -3.23
N GLY A 60 -15.09 -23.52 -4.37
CA GLY A 60 -14.21 -22.94 -5.38
C GLY A 60 -14.79 -21.66 -6.00
N VAL A 61 -16.09 -21.67 -6.37
CA VAL A 61 -16.78 -20.49 -6.89
C VAL A 61 -16.82 -19.36 -5.86
N LEU A 62 -17.14 -19.68 -4.60
CA LEU A 62 -17.11 -18.70 -3.51
C LEU A 62 -15.69 -18.16 -3.27
N GLY A 63 -14.67 -19.02 -3.33
CA GLY A 63 -13.27 -18.64 -3.19
C GLY A 63 -12.81 -17.67 -4.28
N LEU A 64 -13.23 -17.91 -5.53
CA LEU A 64 -12.96 -16.98 -6.64
C LEU A 64 -13.65 -15.63 -6.44
N ALA A 65 -14.92 -15.62 -6.04
CA ALA A 65 -15.64 -14.38 -5.75
C ALA A 65 -14.98 -13.59 -4.60
N ALA A 66 -14.58 -14.28 -3.53
CA ALA A 66 -13.86 -13.68 -2.41
C ALA A 66 -12.47 -13.18 -2.81
N SER A 67 -11.78 -13.86 -3.72
CA SER A 67 -10.48 -13.43 -4.25
C SER A 67 -10.59 -12.16 -5.09
N ALA A 68 -11.66 -12.02 -5.88
CA ALA A 68 -11.95 -10.78 -6.59
C ALA A 68 -12.21 -9.62 -5.61
N ALA A 69 -12.94 -9.88 -4.52
CA ALA A 69 -13.16 -8.88 -3.47
C ALA A 69 -11.86 -8.50 -2.74
N ALA A 70 -10.98 -9.47 -2.45
CA ALA A 70 -9.66 -9.24 -1.87
C ALA A 70 -8.75 -8.43 -2.82
N ALA A 71 -8.76 -8.76 -4.11
CA ALA A 71 -8.04 -8.03 -5.14
C ALA A 71 -8.49 -6.56 -5.24
N TYR A 72 -9.78 -6.30 -5.06
CA TYR A 72 -10.29 -4.93 -4.99
C TYR A 72 -9.71 -4.16 -3.79
N VAL A 73 -9.52 -4.79 -2.64
CA VAL A 73 -8.83 -4.16 -1.49
C VAL A 73 -7.39 -3.77 -1.86
N VAL A 74 -6.63 -4.70 -2.47
CA VAL A 74 -5.27 -4.42 -2.96
C VAL A 74 -5.24 -3.27 -3.97
N PHE A 75 -6.16 -3.29 -4.94
CA PHE A 75 -6.34 -2.21 -5.91
C PHE A 75 -6.53 -0.86 -5.19
N THR A 76 -7.46 -0.79 -4.24
CA THR A 76 -7.75 0.48 -3.54
C THR A 76 -6.55 0.99 -2.75
N LEU A 77 -5.76 0.12 -2.12
CA LEU A 77 -4.58 0.51 -1.35
C LEU A 77 -3.47 1.07 -2.26
N VAL A 78 -3.16 0.38 -3.35
CA VAL A 78 -2.13 0.82 -4.30
C VAL A 78 -2.58 2.09 -5.03
N ASN A 79 -3.83 2.14 -5.49
CA ASN A 79 -4.38 3.31 -6.18
C ASN A 79 -4.37 4.54 -5.26
N ARG A 80 -4.74 4.37 -3.98
CA ARG A 80 -4.70 5.45 -2.99
C ARG A 80 -3.30 6.07 -2.86
N GLY A 81 -2.27 5.23 -2.76
CA GLY A 81 -0.87 5.70 -2.70
C GLY A 81 -0.45 6.46 -3.97
N ASN A 82 -0.83 5.96 -5.16
CA ASN A 82 -0.54 6.63 -6.42
C ASN A 82 -1.24 7.99 -6.53
N GLU A 83 -2.53 8.07 -6.20
CA GLU A 83 -3.29 9.32 -6.28
C GLU A 83 -2.75 10.35 -5.26
N HIS A 84 -2.37 9.91 -4.05
CA HIS A 84 -1.74 10.77 -3.05
C HIS A 84 -0.42 11.38 -3.56
N SER A 85 0.52 10.55 -4.02
CA SER A 85 1.80 11.00 -4.59
C SER A 85 1.58 11.95 -5.78
N SER A 86 0.65 11.62 -6.69
CA SER A 86 0.34 12.48 -7.84
C SER A 86 -0.15 13.87 -7.41
N ARG A 87 -1.01 13.93 -6.40
CA ARG A 87 -1.53 15.20 -5.88
C ARG A 87 -0.42 16.01 -5.21
N THR A 88 0.38 15.39 -4.33
CA THR A 88 1.48 16.11 -3.69
C THR A 88 2.46 16.65 -4.73
N ARG A 89 2.83 15.87 -5.74
CA ARG A 89 3.71 16.32 -6.82
C ARG A 89 3.17 17.56 -7.53
N ALA A 90 1.88 17.56 -7.87
CA ALA A 90 1.24 18.70 -8.52
C ALA A 90 1.27 19.95 -7.64
N LEU A 91 0.95 19.79 -6.35
CA LEU A 91 0.93 20.87 -5.36
C LEU A 91 2.34 21.45 -5.13
N LEU A 92 3.36 20.60 -5.00
CA LEU A 92 4.75 21.00 -4.85
C LEU A 92 5.28 21.71 -6.10
N LEU A 93 4.94 21.21 -7.28
CA LEU A 93 5.32 21.85 -8.54
C LEU A 93 4.76 23.28 -8.62
N GLU A 94 3.47 23.46 -8.31
CA GLU A 94 2.84 24.78 -8.28
C GLU A 94 3.50 25.70 -7.24
N ALA A 95 3.82 25.18 -6.06
CA ALA A 95 4.48 25.95 -5.02
C ALA A 95 5.89 26.41 -5.42
N LEU A 96 6.69 25.51 -6.00
CA LEU A 96 8.03 25.83 -6.47
C LEU A 96 7.99 26.87 -7.60
N SER A 97 7.10 26.72 -8.57
CA SER A 97 6.93 27.72 -9.63
C SER A 97 6.52 29.10 -9.10
N ALA A 98 5.60 29.15 -8.13
CA ALA A 98 5.22 30.41 -7.49
C ALA A 98 6.37 31.05 -6.70
N LEU A 99 7.16 30.24 -5.99
CA LEU A 99 8.33 30.69 -5.26
C LEU A 99 9.44 31.19 -6.18
N GLU A 100 9.70 30.50 -7.30
CA GLU A 100 10.67 30.92 -8.32
C GLU A 100 10.31 32.30 -8.90
N THR A 101 9.03 32.49 -9.29
CA THR A 101 8.56 33.77 -9.84
C THR A 101 8.68 34.92 -8.83
N ARG A 102 8.47 34.65 -7.54
CA ARG A 102 8.57 35.67 -6.48
C ARG A 102 10.02 35.91 -6.03
N ALA A 103 10.85 34.88 -6.04
CA ALA A 103 12.26 35.03 -5.70
C ALA A 103 12.97 35.94 -6.73
N GLY A 104 12.71 35.80 -8.03
CA GLY A 104 13.39 36.63 -9.03
C GLY A 104 14.94 36.58 -8.85
N PRO A 105 15.69 37.68 -9.13
CA PRO A 105 17.14 37.73 -8.93
C PRO A 105 17.56 37.88 -7.45
N SER A 106 16.76 37.38 -6.51
CA SER A 106 16.96 37.54 -5.06
C SER A 106 18.32 37.09 -4.56
N SER A 107 18.66 37.58 -3.35
CA SER A 107 19.90 37.24 -2.64
C SER A 107 20.11 35.73 -2.49
N SER A 108 21.38 35.31 -2.39
CA SER A 108 21.80 33.91 -2.18
C SER A 108 21.02 33.19 -1.06
N GLN A 109 20.52 33.92 -0.06
CA GLN A 109 19.73 33.37 1.05
C GLN A 109 18.37 32.78 0.63
N THR A 110 17.79 33.23 -0.48
CA THR A 110 16.54 32.71 -1.04
C THR A 110 16.79 31.62 -2.08
N LEU A 111 17.83 31.77 -2.89
CA LEU A 111 18.14 30.84 -3.98
C LEU A 111 18.64 29.48 -3.48
N LEU A 112 19.38 29.45 -2.36
CA LEU A 112 19.90 28.20 -1.81
C LEU A 112 18.79 27.23 -1.35
N PRO A 113 17.83 27.61 -0.49
CA PRO A 113 16.74 26.71 -0.12
C PRO A 113 15.81 26.41 -1.30
N LEU A 114 15.61 27.34 -2.25
CA LEU A 114 14.80 27.09 -3.44
C LEU A 114 15.43 26.00 -4.34
N ASN A 115 16.71 26.14 -4.66
CA ASN A 115 17.44 25.13 -5.46
C ASN A 115 17.47 23.77 -4.75
N SER A 116 17.63 23.76 -3.42
CA SER A 116 17.56 22.53 -2.62
C SER A 116 16.17 21.88 -2.69
N ALA A 117 15.11 22.69 -2.61
CA ALA A 117 13.73 22.21 -2.73
C ALA A 117 13.44 21.63 -4.12
N GLU A 118 13.92 22.27 -5.19
CA GLU A 118 13.80 21.77 -6.56
C GLU A 118 14.55 20.45 -6.76
N GLU A 119 15.80 20.36 -6.29
CA GLU A 119 16.58 19.11 -6.35
C GLU A 119 15.87 18.00 -5.57
N GLY A 120 15.38 18.31 -4.36
CA GLY A 120 14.59 17.40 -3.55
C GLY A 120 13.33 16.93 -4.28
N PHE A 121 12.62 17.83 -4.96
CA PHE A 121 11.45 17.52 -5.76
C PHE A 121 11.81 16.61 -6.95
N TYR A 122 12.89 16.87 -7.67
CA TYR A 122 13.35 15.97 -8.74
C TYR A 122 13.69 14.58 -8.22
N ASN A 123 14.34 14.49 -7.06
CA ASN A 123 14.64 13.21 -6.40
C ASN A 123 13.36 12.46 -5.99
N LEU A 124 12.37 13.19 -5.50
CA LEU A 124 11.04 12.69 -5.15
C LEU A 124 10.32 12.11 -6.39
N VAL A 125 10.18 12.91 -7.44
CA VAL A 125 9.53 12.50 -8.71
C VAL A 125 10.26 11.31 -9.36
N ARG A 126 11.60 11.31 -9.37
CA ARG A 126 12.38 10.20 -9.95
C ARG A 126 12.22 8.90 -9.14
N GLY A 127 12.04 9.02 -7.83
CA GLY A 127 11.79 7.90 -6.92
C GLY A 127 10.39 7.31 -7.07
N GLU A 128 9.42 8.12 -7.45
CA GLU A 128 8.00 7.77 -7.57
C GLU A 128 7.62 7.38 -9.00
N ARG A 129 7.69 6.08 -9.28
CA ARG A 129 7.04 5.53 -10.49
C ARG A 129 5.65 5.05 -10.13
N GLU A 130 4.64 5.59 -10.81
CA GLU A 130 3.25 5.11 -10.74
C GLU A 130 3.20 3.60 -10.93
N LYS A 131 2.52 2.91 -10.01
CA LYS A 131 2.38 1.46 -10.04
C LYS A 131 1.05 1.09 -10.67
N SER A 132 1.02 0.04 -11.48
CA SER A 132 -0.24 -0.51 -11.97
C SER A 132 -0.99 -1.19 -10.83
N ALA A 133 -1.95 -0.48 -10.24
CA ALA A 133 -2.83 -1.02 -9.20
C ALA A 133 -3.64 -2.23 -9.71
N VAL A 134 -4.05 -2.18 -10.98
CA VAL A 134 -4.76 -3.27 -11.66
C VAL A 134 -3.89 -4.51 -11.75
N LEU A 135 -2.62 -4.38 -12.14
CA LEU A 135 -1.71 -5.51 -12.24
C LEU A 135 -1.58 -6.23 -10.89
N TRP A 136 -1.30 -5.49 -9.81
CA TRP A 136 -1.16 -6.07 -8.48
C TRP A 136 -2.46 -6.71 -7.97
N ALA A 137 -3.61 -6.10 -8.25
CA ALA A 137 -4.91 -6.70 -7.93
C ALA A 137 -5.12 -8.03 -8.67
N LEU A 138 -4.81 -8.09 -9.97
CA LEU A 138 -4.93 -9.33 -10.76
C LEU A 138 -3.99 -10.42 -10.25
N LEU A 139 -2.72 -10.09 -9.96
CA LEU A 139 -1.76 -11.03 -9.38
C LEU A 139 -2.24 -11.57 -8.03
N SER A 140 -2.80 -10.71 -7.16
CA SER A 140 -3.34 -11.11 -5.87
C SER A 140 -4.64 -11.92 -5.96
N SER A 141 -5.34 -11.90 -7.11
CA SER A 141 -6.58 -12.67 -7.31
C SER A 141 -6.34 -14.16 -7.61
N ILE A 142 -5.09 -14.54 -7.92
CA ILE A 142 -4.74 -15.91 -8.29
C ILE A 142 -4.94 -16.83 -7.08
N PRO A 143 -5.69 -17.94 -7.20
CA PRO A 143 -5.86 -18.90 -6.11
C PRO A 143 -4.52 -19.42 -5.59
N PHE A 144 -4.38 -19.53 -4.27
CA PHE A 144 -3.17 -19.97 -3.54
C PHE A 144 -1.94 -19.07 -3.69
N VAL A 145 -1.50 -18.83 -4.92
CA VAL A 145 -0.29 -18.05 -5.24
C VAL A 145 -0.50 -16.56 -5.03
N GLY A 146 -1.73 -16.08 -5.17
CA GLY A 146 -2.09 -14.67 -4.99
C GLY A 146 -1.73 -14.12 -3.62
N TRP A 147 -1.68 -14.96 -2.58
CA TRP A 147 -1.24 -14.57 -1.24
C TRP A 147 0.22 -14.15 -1.19
N ALA A 148 1.11 -14.85 -1.89
CA ALA A 148 2.51 -14.44 -1.99
C ALA A 148 2.64 -13.10 -2.74
N PHE A 149 1.89 -12.93 -3.83
CA PHE A 149 1.86 -11.66 -4.55
C PHE A 149 1.27 -10.52 -3.72
N LEU A 150 0.27 -10.82 -2.88
CA LEU A 150 -0.32 -9.87 -1.95
C LEU A 150 0.71 -9.42 -0.92
N ALA A 151 1.41 -10.35 -0.27
CA ALA A 151 2.49 -10.04 0.68
C ALA A 151 3.56 -9.14 0.04
N VAL A 152 4.00 -9.49 -1.18
CA VAL A 152 4.98 -8.69 -1.94
C VAL A 152 4.43 -7.30 -2.28
N ALA A 153 3.17 -7.20 -2.72
CA ALA A 153 2.53 -5.94 -3.06
C ALA A 153 2.49 -5.00 -1.85
N GLN A 154 2.07 -5.50 -0.68
CA GLN A 154 1.98 -4.70 0.54
C GLN A 154 3.35 -4.35 1.13
N TRP A 155 4.30 -5.30 1.14
CA TRP A 155 5.68 -5.02 1.55
C TRP A 155 6.28 -3.90 0.69
N ARG A 156 6.12 -4.00 -0.63
CA ARG A 156 6.57 -2.96 -1.54
C ARG A 156 5.88 -1.63 -1.28
N LEU A 157 4.56 -1.62 -1.11
CA LEU A 157 3.78 -0.42 -0.87
C LEU A 157 4.24 0.31 0.40
N SER A 158 4.43 -0.41 1.51
CA SER A 158 4.93 0.16 2.77
C SER A 158 6.33 0.77 2.62
N ARG A 159 7.23 0.07 1.92
CA ARG A 159 8.58 0.57 1.66
C ARG A 159 8.59 1.81 0.75
N ASP A 160 7.77 1.80 -0.31
CA ASP A 160 7.64 2.91 -1.25
C ASP A 160 7.04 4.15 -0.54
N LEU A 161 6.01 3.97 0.32
CA LEU A 161 5.40 5.05 1.12
C LEU A 161 6.34 5.62 2.19
N ALA A 162 7.10 4.77 2.88
CA ALA A 162 8.11 5.22 3.85
C ALA A 162 9.19 6.08 3.18
N LYS A 163 9.63 5.67 1.98
CA LYS A 163 10.58 6.44 1.18
C LYS A 163 9.99 7.77 0.70
N HIS A 164 8.76 7.76 0.21
CA HIS A 164 8.02 8.97 -0.21
C HIS A 164 7.95 9.98 0.94
N SER A 165 7.39 9.57 2.09
CA SER A 165 7.22 10.42 3.27
C SER A 165 8.54 11.04 3.74
N ARG A 166 9.66 10.31 3.67
CA ARG A 166 10.98 10.84 4.02
C ARG A 166 11.46 11.91 3.03
N LEU A 167 11.35 11.65 1.72
CA LEU A 167 11.80 12.61 0.70
C LEU A 167 10.93 13.86 0.70
N GLU A 168 9.63 13.68 0.85
CA GLU A 168 8.64 14.74 0.89
C GLU A 168 8.83 15.66 2.09
N GLY A 169 9.14 15.12 3.27
CA GLY A 169 9.47 15.92 4.45
C GLY A 169 10.65 16.86 4.22
N LEU A 170 11.69 16.42 3.49
CA LEU A 170 12.84 17.25 3.13
C LEU A 170 12.42 18.39 2.18
N VAL A 171 11.60 18.08 1.17
CA VAL A 171 11.10 19.09 0.23
C VAL A 171 10.24 20.12 0.95
N PHE A 172 9.33 19.70 1.84
CA PHE A 172 8.51 20.66 2.58
C PHE A 172 9.31 21.56 3.51
N GLU A 173 10.37 21.03 4.14
CA GLU A 173 11.24 21.84 4.98
C GLU A 173 11.93 22.95 4.18
N ASP A 174 12.45 22.62 2.99
CA ASP A 174 13.11 23.62 2.13
C ASP A 174 12.12 24.59 1.48
N VAL A 175 10.92 24.13 1.12
CA VAL A 175 9.82 25.00 0.66
C VAL A 175 9.39 25.98 1.78
N ASP A 176 9.24 25.53 3.03
CA ASP A 176 8.92 26.41 4.17
C ASP A 176 10.02 27.44 4.42
N ARG A 177 11.28 27.01 4.40
CA ARG A 177 12.43 27.93 4.50
C ARG A 177 12.37 28.98 3.39
N THR A 178 12.07 28.58 2.16
CA THR A 178 11.95 29.50 1.03
C THR A 178 10.81 30.49 1.24
N PHE A 179 9.60 30.03 1.59
CA PHE A 179 8.46 30.89 1.94
C PHE A 179 8.81 31.95 2.98
N ARG A 180 9.52 31.57 4.04
CA ARG A 180 9.96 32.51 5.09
C ARG A 180 10.96 33.54 4.57
N THR A 181 11.90 33.12 3.72
CA THR A 181 12.90 34.05 3.14
C THR A 181 12.28 35.05 2.16
N VAL A 182 11.21 34.68 1.44
CA VAL A 182 10.48 35.60 0.54
C VAL A 182 9.41 36.43 1.27
N GLY A 183 9.39 36.39 2.61
CA GLY A 183 8.52 37.21 3.45
C GLY A 183 7.04 36.80 3.44
N THR A 184 6.75 35.53 3.18
CA THR A 184 5.38 34.97 3.26
C THR A 184 5.16 34.22 4.57
N ARG A 185 3.90 33.88 4.86
CA ARG A 185 3.58 32.93 5.92
C ARG A 185 4.21 31.58 5.57
N GLY A 186 5.08 31.08 6.45
CA GLY A 186 5.58 29.71 6.38
C GLY A 186 4.48 28.67 6.60
N MET A 187 4.85 27.40 6.49
CA MET A 187 3.98 26.23 6.65
C MET A 187 4.28 25.50 7.95
N SER A 188 3.28 24.81 8.52
CA SER A 188 3.51 23.91 9.65
C SER A 188 4.16 22.60 9.19
N VAL A 189 5.49 22.58 9.08
CA VAL A 189 6.24 21.35 8.76
C VAL A 189 6.42 20.52 10.04
N LYS A 190 5.49 19.60 10.30
CA LYS A 190 5.64 18.53 11.29
C LYS A 190 6.08 17.25 10.61
N HIS A 191 6.89 16.44 11.29
CA HIS A 191 7.27 15.14 10.76
C HIS A 191 6.23 14.09 11.16
N ALA A 192 5.51 13.55 10.18
CA ALA A 192 4.65 12.37 10.33
C ALA A 192 5.27 11.21 9.52
N PRO A 193 6.36 10.59 10.02
CA PRO A 193 7.10 9.60 9.26
C PRO A 193 6.30 8.30 9.11
N MET A 194 6.33 7.77 7.90
CA MET A 194 5.89 6.40 7.64
C MET A 194 7.05 5.43 7.82
N HIS A 195 6.80 4.30 8.48
CA HIS A 195 7.83 3.29 8.77
C HIS A 195 7.82 2.20 7.70
N SER A 196 9.01 1.76 7.28
CA SER A 196 9.16 0.59 6.42
C SER A 196 9.07 -0.69 7.24
N HIS A 197 8.28 -1.65 6.76
CA HIS A 197 8.09 -2.95 7.40
C HIS A 197 9.01 -4.04 6.84
N ASP A 198 10.27 -3.68 6.58
CA ASP A 198 11.25 -4.57 5.95
C ASP A 198 11.60 -5.79 6.83
N ALA A 199 11.67 -5.59 8.15
CA ALA A 199 11.97 -6.66 9.10
C ALA A 199 10.92 -7.77 9.03
N LEU A 200 9.64 -7.40 8.97
CA LEU A 200 8.55 -8.36 8.84
C LEU A 200 8.71 -9.18 7.56
N GLY A 201 9.09 -8.54 6.44
CA GLY A 201 9.26 -9.20 5.13
C GLY A 201 10.30 -10.31 5.20
N VAL A 202 11.43 -10.02 5.85
CA VAL A 202 12.48 -11.01 6.13
C VAL A 202 11.97 -12.12 7.04
N THR A 203 11.18 -11.78 8.08
CA THR A 203 10.59 -12.77 8.99
C THR A 203 9.71 -13.78 8.24
N ILE A 204 8.84 -13.34 7.31
CA ILE A 204 8.01 -14.29 6.52
C ILE A 204 8.90 -15.29 5.80
N VAL A 205 9.92 -14.80 5.09
CA VAL A 205 10.79 -15.64 4.25
C VAL A 205 11.53 -16.66 5.11
N VAL A 206 12.11 -16.21 6.23
CA VAL A 206 12.84 -17.08 7.15
C VAL A 206 11.92 -18.15 7.74
N VAL A 207 10.73 -17.76 8.23
CA VAL A 207 9.76 -18.71 8.80
C VAL A 207 9.29 -19.70 7.74
N SER A 208 8.96 -19.24 6.53
CA SER A 208 8.51 -20.11 5.43
C SER A 208 9.58 -21.13 5.01
N ILE A 209 10.86 -20.75 5.03
CA ILE A 209 11.98 -21.67 4.76
C ILE A 209 12.09 -22.72 5.87
N ILE A 210 11.98 -22.31 7.14
CA ILE A 210 12.01 -23.24 8.29
C ILE A 210 10.86 -24.25 8.19
N GLU A 211 9.66 -23.81 7.80
CA GLU A 211 8.49 -24.66 7.62
C GLU A 211 8.66 -25.65 6.46
N LEU A 212 9.28 -25.22 5.36
CA LEU A 212 9.61 -26.09 4.23
C LEU A 212 10.64 -27.16 4.63
N LEU A 213 11.66 -26.78 5.40
CA LEU A 213 12.67 -27.71 5.93
C LEU A 213 12.08 -28.68 6.97
N SER A 214 10.96 -28.33 7.59
CA SER A 214 10.22 -29.19 8.54
C SER A 214 9.39 -30.29 7.85
N SER A 215 9.50 -30.44 6.53
CA SER A 215 8.78 -31.44 5.72
C SER A 215 9.07 -32.89 6.11
N ALA A 216 10.19 -33.16 6.78
CA ALA A 216 10.47 -34.49 7.35
C ALA A 216 9.52 -34.87 8.49
N VAL A 217 8.94 -33.90 9.20
CA VAL A 217 8.03 -34.12 10.35
C VAL A 217 6.57 -34.10 9.93
N LEU A 218 6.19 -33.14 9.08
CA LEU A 218 4.79 -32.90 8.69
C LEU A 218 4.42 -33.53 7.34
N GLY A 219 5.39 -34.09 6.62
CA GLY A 219 5.25 -34.47 5.23
C GLY A 219 5.21 -33.25 4.29
N PHE A 220 5.43 -33.48 2.99
CA PHE A 220 5.45 -32.41 1.99
C PHE A 220 4.15 -31.60 1.96
N VAL A 221 3.00 -32.27 2.01
CA VAL A 221 1.67 -31.63 2.01
C VAL A 221 1.46 -30.81 3.28
N GLY A 222 1.82 -31.35 4.46
CA GLY A 222 1.69 -30.63 5.72
C GLY A 222 2.55 -29.36 5.76
N SER A 223 3.78 -29.40 5.22
CA SER A 223 4.62 -28.22 5.07
C SER A 223 4.02 -27.18 4.13
N LEU A 224 3.42 -27.57 2.99
CA LEU A 224 2.77 -26.62 2.09
C LEU A 224 1.56 -25.94 2.73
N VAL A 225 0.76 -26.67 3.51
CA VAL A 225 -0.35 -26.10 4.27
C VAL A 225 0.18 -25.11 5.30
N LEU A 226 1.24 -25.45 6.03
CA LEU A 226 1.82 -24.55 7.04
C LEU A 226 2.35 -23.26 6.40
N ILE A 227 3.07 -23.36 5.28
CA ILE A 227 3.54 -22.19 4.51
C ILE A 227 2.37 -21.34 4.04
N TYR A 228 1.31 -21.96 3.51
CA TYR A 228 0.10 -21.23 3.11
C TYR A 228 -0.50 -20.48 4.31
N LEU A 229 -0.55 -21.12 5.48
CA LEU A 229 -1.11 -20.50 6.68
C LEU A 229 -0.27 -19.30 7.14
N THR A 230 1.06 -19.45 7.14
CA THR A 230 2.01 -18.42 7.55
C THR A 230 1.99 -17.24 6.57
N VAL A 231 2.12 -17.50 5.27
CA VAL A 231 2.06 -16.45 4.25
C VAL A 231 0.70 -15.73 4.29
N GLY A 232 -0.40 -16.45 4.47
CA GLY A 232 -1.74 -15.86 4.57
C GLY A 232 -1.92 -14.98 5.81
N MET A 233 -1.51 -15.46 6.99
CA MET A 233 -1.59 -14.69 8.24
C MET A 233 -0.78 -13.38 8.16
N PHE A 234 0.47 -13.47 7.69
CA PHE A 234 1.29 -12.28 7.51
C PHE A 234 0.72 -11.35 6.44
N SER A 235 0.21 -11.89 5.32
CA SER A 235 -0.44 -11.08 4.29
C SER A 235 -1.58 -10.24 4.85
N LEU A 236 -2.42 -10.81 5.72
CA LEU A 236 -3.51 -10.08 6.39
C LEU A 236 -2.98 -8.98 7.32
N PHE A 237 -1.94 -9.28 8.10
CA PHE A 237 -1.29 -8.30 8.96
C PHE A 237 -0.73 -7.11 8.16
N TRP A 238 -0.16 -7.34 6.98
CA TRP A 238 0.33 -6.26 6.12
C TRP A 238 -0.78 -5.43 5.49
N ILE A 239 -1.92 -6.03 5.14
CA ILE A 239 -3.08 -5.28 4.68
C ILE A 239 -3.53 -4.33 5.78
N ASP A 240 -3.60 -4.80 7.02
CA ASP A 240 -3.98 -3.99 8.18
C ASP A 240 -3.03 -2.79 8.37
N LEU A 241 -1.72 -3.04 8.36
CA LEU A 241 -0.70 -1.98 8.39
C LEU A 241 -0.84 -1.01 7.22
N SER A 242 -1.06 -1.52 6.01
CA SER A 242 -1.21 -0.68 4.81
C SER A 242 -2.51 0.13 4.80
N MET A 243 -3.52 -0.29 5.55
CA MET A 243 -4.73 0.48 5.80
C MET A 243 -4.47 1.60 6.82
N MET A 244 -3.85 1.25 7.96
CA MET A 244 -3.71 2.13 9.12
C MET A 244 -2.57 3.14 9.02
N ASP A 245 -1.35 2.71 8.69
CA ASP A 245 -0.14 3.55 8.75
C ASP A 245 -0.24 4.84 7.92
N PRO A 246 -0.78 4.83 6.67
CA PRO A 246 -0.87 6.06 5.88
C PRO A 246 -1.83 7.10 6.46
N THR A 247 -2.74 6.70 7.36
CA THR A 247 -3.84 7.57 7.84
C THR A 247 -3.30 8.79 8.58
N GLY A 248 -2.34 8.61 9.48
CA GLY A 248 -1.72 9.72 10.21
C GLY A 248 -0.96 10.68 9.29
N HIS A 249 -0.28 10.13 8.28
CA HIS A 249 0.41 10.90 7.26
C HIS A 249 -0.59 11.71 6.40
N PHE A 250 -1.70 11.12 5.97
CA PHE A 250 -2.74 11.84 5.22
C PHE A 250 -3.42 12.95 6.02
N HIS A 251 -3.66 12.73 7.32
CA HIS A 251 -4.15 13.78 8.22
C HIS A 251 -3.16 14.94 8.34
N TYR A 252 -1.86 14.65 8.41
CA TYR A 252 -0.82 15.66 8.39
C TYR A 252 -0.82 16.45 7.06
N HIS A 253 -0.86 15.76 5.92
CA HIS A 253 -0.98 16.38 4.59
C HIS A 253 -2.18 17.30 4.50
N SER A 254 -3.26 16.95 5.20
CA SER A 254 -4.47 17.74 5.19
C SER A 254 -4.25 19.18 5.72
N GLN A 255 -3.30 19.34 6.65
CA GLN A 255 -2.95 20.62 7.26
C GLN A 255 -1.92 21.37 6.40
N VAL A 256 -0.86 20.67 5.96
CA VAL A 256 0.21 21.26 5.13
C VAL A 256 -0.32 21.81 3.82
N GLU A 257 -1.17 21.05 3.13
CA GLU A 257 -1.77 21.51 1.86
C GLU A 257 -2.59 22.78 2.07
N ALA A 258 -3.32 22.89 3.18
CA ALA A 258 -4.10 24.10 3.49
C ALA A 258 -3.20 25.30 3.81
N ASP A 259 -2.10 25.09 4.52
CA ASP A 259 -1.12 26.13 4.82
C ASP A 259 -0.39 26.60 3.55
N MET A 260 0.02 25.66 2.69
CA MET A 260 0.71 25.96 1.44
C MET A 260 -0.19 26.75 0.49
N LEU A 261 -1.46 26.34 0.32
CA LEU A 261 -2.40 27.08 -0.53
C LEU A 261 -2.64 28.52 -0.02
N ARG A 262 -2.69 28.73 1.30
CA ARG A 262 -2.78 30.09 1.87
C ARG A 262 -1.51 30.89 1.59
N ALA A 263 -0.33 30.29 1.77
CA ALA A 263 0.94 30.95 1.46
C ALA A 263 1.03 31.33 -0.02
N LEU A 264 0.53 30.47 -0.92
CA LEU A 264 0.48 30.73 -2.35
C LEU A 264 -0.51 31.85 -2.72
N GLN A 265 -1.66 31.92 -2.06
CA GLN A 265 -2.58 33.05 -2.24
C GLN A 265 -1.96 34.37 -1.80
N ASP A 266 -1.23 34.39 -0.68
CA ASP A 266 -0.47 35.56 -0.24
C ASP A 266 0.59 35.95 -1.28
N THR A 267 1.21 34.98 -1.97
CA THR A 267 2.12 35.27 -3.09
C THR A 267 1.43 35.93 -4.29
N ALA A 268 0.25 35.42 -4.67
CA ALA A 268 -0.49 35.97 -5.79
C ALA A 268 -1.00 37.40 -5.53
N ILE A 269 -1.51 37.68 -4.33
CA ILE A 269 -2.05 39.00 -3.96
C ILE A 269 -0.96 40.07 -3.98
N VAL A 270 0.22 39.78 -3.42
CA VAL A 270 1.34 40.74 -3.42
C VAL A 270 1.77 41.09 -4.86
N ASN A 271 1.83 40.12 -5.76
CA ASN A 271 2.19 40.37 -7.16
C ASN A 271 1.15 41.23 -7.90
N SER A 272 -0.14 41.14 -7.54
CA SER A 272 -1.21 41.94 -8.14
C SER A 272 -1.31 43.39 -7.63
N GLY A 273 -0.71 43.70 -6.47
CA GLY A 273 -0.74 45.03 -5.85
C GLY A 273 0.46 45.93 -6.18
N VAL A 274 1.42 45.44 -6.98
CA VAL A 274 2.64 46.17 -7.39
C VAL A 274 2.52 46.69 -8.85
N ALA A 275 1.32 46.64 -9.44
CA ALA A 275 1.03 47.19 -10.77
C ALA A 275 0.69 48.69 -10.73
#